data_AF-A0A0S8ARM3-F1
#
_entry.id   AF-A0A0S8ARM3-F1
#
_cell.length_a   1.000
_cell.length_b   1.000
_cell.length_c   1.000
_cell.angle_alpha   90.00
_cell.angle_beta   90.00
_cell.angle_gamma   90.00
#
_symmetry.space_group_name_H-M   'P 1'
#
loop_
_entity.id
_entity.type
_entity.pdbx_description
1 polymer ?
#
loop_
_entity_poly.entity_id
_entity_poly.type
_entity_poly.pdbx_seq_one_letter_code
_entity_poly.pdbx_strand_id
1 'polypeptide(L)'
;MDEASLGPVDALLMRAKLHVRCGRRRLREGKVSLGIVTLEDAVSCGMQWYLAKQKTENALDIREGENTNDDRTLFSLLTRSGVLDGSFDYDGFNGLVEKALADELNSFDYREMLQGIETLLHQLGVLPFDESELPPEDPSTP
;
A
#
# COMPACT_ATOMS: atom_id res chain seq x y z
N MET A 1 -20.16 6.74 0.52
CA MET A 1 -19.37 7.39 -0.53
C MET A 1 -19.32 6.45 -1.72
N ASP A 2 -19.54 6.93 -2.95
CA ASP A 2 -19.52 6.11 -4.17
C ASP A 2 -18.12 6.21 -4.81
N GLU A 3 -17.40 5.08 -4.90
CA GLU A 3 -16.06 5.01 -5.50
C GLU A 3 -16.08 5.45 -6.98
N ALA A 4 -17.21 5.24 -7.69
CA ALA A 4 -17.38 5.65 -9.09
C ALA A 4 -17.49 7.17 -9.28
N SER A 5 -17.65 7.92 -8.19
CA SER A 5 -17.75 9.39 -8.21
C SER A 5 -16.44 10.11 -7.89
N LEU A 6 -15.39 9.37 -7.50
CA LEU A 6 -14.09 9.93 -7.14
C LEU A 6 -13.23 10.21 -8.38
N GLY A 7 -12.49 11.33 -8.35
CA GLY A 7 -11.44 11.57 -9.33
C GLY A 7 -10.33 10.51 -9.22
N PRO A 8 -9.50 10.32 -10.27
CA PRO A 8 -8.51 9.25 -10.31
C PRO A 8 -7.51 9.27 -9.14
N VAL A 9 -7.21 10.45 -8.60
CA VAL A 9 -6.34 10.60 -7.42
C VAL A 9 -7.05 10.14 -6.14
N ASP A 10 -8.26 10.62 -5.89
CA ASP A 10 -9.01 10.29 -4.68
C ASP A 10 -9.41 8.81 -4.63
N ALA A 11 -9.65 8.20 -5.81
CA ALA A 11 -9.90 6.77 -5.94
C ALA A 11 -8.70 5.93 -5.47
N LEU A 12 -7.46 6.32 -5.82
CA LEU A 12 -6.25 5.63 -5.36
C LEU A 12 -6.08 5.72 -3.84
N LEU A 13 -6.33 6.90 -3.26
CA LEU A 13 -6.28 7.06 -1.80
C LEU A 13 -7.34 6.21 -1.10
N MET A 14 -8.57 6.21 -1.60
CA MET A 14 -9.66 5.41 -1.06
C MET A 14 -9.32 3.92 -1.11
N ARG A 15 -8.81 3.43 -2.24
CA ARG A 15 -8.34 2.05 -2.40
C ARG A 15 -7.25 1.70 -1.40
N ALA A 16 -6.21 2.53 -1.28
CA ALA A 16 -5.15 2.30 -0.32
C ALA A 16 -5.72 2.13 1.11
N LYS A 17 -6.62 3.02 1.55
CA LYS A 17 -7.27 2.93 2.87
C LYS A 17 -8.12 1.67 3.04
N LEU A 18 -8.92 1.31 2.03
CA LEU A 18 -9.71 0.08 2.03
C LEU A 18 -8.84 -1.17 2.13
N HIS A 19 -7.77 -1.24 1.34
CA HIS A 19 -6.83 -2.36 1.35
C HIS A 19 -6.07 -2.45 2.69
N VAL A 20 -5.71 -1.34 3.33
CA VAL A 20 -5.16 -1.36 4.71
C VAL A 20 -6.15 -1.99 5.69
N ARG A 21 -7.40 -1.54 5.70
CA ARG A 21 -8.42 -2.05 6.63
C ARG A 21 -8.67 -3.55 6.42
N CYS A 22 -8.89 -3.94 5.16
CA CYS A 22 -9.10 -5.33 4.78
C CYS A 22 -7.88 -6.21 5.09
N GLY A 23 -6.67 -5.75 4.79
CA GLY A 23 -5.42 -6.46 5.05
C GLY A 23 -5.21 -6.71 6.54
N ARG A 24 -5.37 -5.67 7.37
CA ARG A 24 -5.33 -5.79 8.84
C ARG A 24 -6.36 -6.78 9.37
N ARG A 25 -7.60 -6.74 8.86
CA ARG A 25 -8.64 -7.70 9.27
C ARG A 25 -8.25 -9.14 8.94
N ARG A 26 -7.81 -9.41 7.70
CA ARG A 26 -7.39 -10.74 7.26
C ARG A 26 -6.24 -11.30 8.10
N LEU A 27 -5.25 -10.47 8.42
CA LEU A 27 -4.16 -10.84 9.32
C LEU A 27 -4.67 -11.22 10.73
N ARG A 28 -5.63 -10.48 11.29
CA ARG A 28 -6.26 -10.80 12.59
C ARG A 28 -7.08 -12.09 12.55
N GLU A 29 -7.70 -12.40 11.42
CA GLU A 29 -8.46 -13.65 11.19
C GLU A 29 -7.55 -14.86 10.92
N GLY A 30 -6.22 -14.69 10.90
CA GLY A 30 -5.25 -15.75 10.59
C GLY A 30 -5.12 -16.06 9.09
N LYS A 31 -5.76 -15.28 8.22
CA LYS A 31 -5.64 -15.38 6.76
C LYS A 31 -4.38 -14.65 6.28
N VAL A 32 -3.21 -15.15 6.70
CA VAL A 32 -1.93 -14.43 6.58
C VAL A 32 -1.59 -14.13 5.13
N SER A 33 -1.61 -15.13 4.24
CA SER A 33 -1.31 -14.97 2.82
C SER A 33 -2.18 -13.89 2.16
N LEU A 34 -3.50 -13.97 2.34
CA LEU A 34 -4.45 -12.98 1.79
C LEU A 34 -4.23 -11.59 2.39
N GLY A 35 -3.93 -11.50 3.69
CA GLY A 35 -3.63 -10.24 4.35
C GLY A 35 -2.40 -9.56 3.75
N ILE A 36 -1.33 -10.30 3.47
CA ILE A 36 -0.09 -9.79 2.88
C ILE A 36 -0.31 -9.27 1.46
N VAL A 37 -0.97 -10.05 0.60
CA VAL A 37 -1.29 -9.63 -0.77
C VAL A 37 -2.16 -8.38 -0.77
N THR A 38 -3.16 -8.32 0.12
CA THR A 38 -4.02 -7.12 0.24
C THR A 38 -3.22 -5.89 0.68
N LEU A 39 -2.21 -6.06 1.55
CA LEU A 39 -1.38 -4.95 1.98
C LEU A 39 -0.40 -4.51 0.89
N GLU A 40 -0.01 -5.39 -0.03
CA GLU A 40 0.76 -5.01 -1.21
C GLU A 40 -0.05 -4.08 -2.13
N ASP A 41 -1.32 -4.41 -2.41
CA ASP A 41 -2.25 -3.51 -3.11
C ASP A 41 -2.35 -2.14 -2.41
N ALA A 42 -2.37 -2.13 -1.06
CA ALA A 42 -2.43 -0.89 -0.28
C ALA A 42 -1.18 -0.02 -0.49
N VAL A 43 0.00 -0.63 -0.45
CA VAL A 43 1.30 0.04 -0.66
C VAL A 43 1.38 0.57 -2.09
N SER A 44 1.06 -0.25 -3.08
CA SER A 44 1.04 0.13 -4.50
C SER A 44 0.11 1.32 -4.75
N CYS A 45 -1.15 1.23 -4.30
CA CYS A 45 -2.12 2.33 -4.41
C CYS A 45 -1.65 3.60 -3.69
N GLY A 46 -1.05 3.47 -2.50
CA GLY A 46 -0.53 4.59 -1.73
C GLY A 46 0.60 5.32 -2.45
N MET A 47 1.56 4.58 -3.02
CA MET A 47 2.67 5.17 -3.78
C MET A 47 2.18 5.86 -5.05
N GLN A 48 1.26 5.21 -5.79
CA GLN A 48 0.67 5.77 -7.00
C GLN A 48 -0.16 7.03 -6.69
N TRP A 49 -0.91 7.03 -5.58
CA TRP A 49 -1.64 8.20 -5.12
C TRP A 49 -0.67 9.36 -4.82
N TYR A 50 0.41 9.11 -4.09
CA TYR A 50 1.39 10.15 -3.77
C TYR A 50 1.99 10.76 -5.04
N LEU A 51 2.39 9.92 -6.00
CA LEU A 51 2.88 10.36 -7.30
C LEU A 51 1.84 11.21 -8.05
N ALA A 52 0.58 10.75 -8.09
CA ALA A 52 -0.48 11.43 -8.82
C ALA A 52 -0.80 12.80 -8.21
N LYS A 53 -0.80 12.90 -6.87
CA LYS A 53 -0.93 14.15 -6.12
C LYS A 53 0.22 15.12 -6.42
N GLN A 54 1.46 14.62 -6.44
CA GLN A 54 2.66 15.45 -6.66
C GLN A 54 2.87 15.87 -8.11
N LYS A 55 2.35 15.13 -9.11
CA LYS A 55 2.37 15.57 -10.52
C LYS A 55 1.61 16.88 -10.73
N THR A 56 0.67 17.21 -9.85
CA THR A 56 0.00 18.51 -9.84
C THR A 56 0.90 19.62 -9.25
N GLU A 57 1.92 19.26 -8.47
CA GLU A 57 2.75 20.16 -7.67
C GLU A 57 4.23 20.25 -8.15
N ASN A 58 4.64 19.47 -9.17
CA ASN A 58 5.98 19.48 -9.82
C ASN A 58 7.19 19.17 -8.90
N ALA A 59 7.04 18.32 -7.89
CA ALA A 59 8.06 18.17 -6.84
C ALA A 59 9.04 16.97 -6.95
N LEU A 60 8.86 16.03 -7.90
CA LEU A 60 9.63 14.78 -7.92
C LEU A 60 10.72 14.74 -9.01
N ASP A 61 11.92 14.28 -8.63
CA ASP A 61 13.07 14.05 -9.52
C ASP A 61 12.90 12.75 -10.33
N ILE A 62 11.96 12.76 -11.27
CA ILE A 62 11.70 11.64 -12.19
C ILE A 62 12.77 11.67 -13.29
N ARG A 63 13.55 10.59 -13.40
CA ARG A 63 14.61 10.47 -14.40
C ARG A 63 14.07 9.93 -15.72
N GLU A 64 14.73 10.28 -16.81
CA GLU A 64 14.39 9.76 -18.14
C GLU A 64 14.48 8.22 -18.16
N GLY A 65 13.43 7.57 -18.65
CA GLY A 65 13.35 6.10 -18.73
C GLY A 65 12.83 5.39 -17.47
N GLU A 66 12.56 6.09 -16.37
CA GLU A 66 11.93 5.47 -15.19
C GLU A 66 10.47 5.10 -15.46
N ASN A 67 10.12 3.82 -15.28
CA ASN A 67 8.76 3.33 -15.37
C ASN A 67 8.05 3.51 -14.02
N THR A 68 7.30 4.60 -13.84
CA THR A 68 6.56 4.85 -12.59
C THR A 68 5.34 3.95 -12.37
N ASN A 69 5.03 3.05 -13.31
CA ASN A 69 4.02 2.00 -13.14
C ASN A 69 4.61 0.71 -12.56
N ASP A 70 5.94 0.61 -12.45
CA ASP A 70 6.62 -0.46 -11.73
C ASP A 70 6.82 -0.03 -10.28
N ASP A 71 6.24 -0.78 -9.34
CA ASP A 71 6.19 -0.38 -7.94
C ASP A 71 7.57 -0.32 -7.28
N ARG A 72 8.51 -1.17 -7.72
CA ARG A 72 9.90 -1.13 -7.24
C ARG A 72 10.62 0.13 -7.69
N THR A 73 10.44 0.51 -8.95
CA THR A 73 10.96 1.77 -9.52
C THR A 73 10.34 2.96 -8.79
N LEU A 74 9.03 2.92 -8.52
CA LEU A 74 8.33 3.97 -7.80
C LEU A 74 8.80 4.10 -6.35
N PHE A 75 8.95 3.01 -5.61
CA PHE A 75 9.52 3.01 -4.26
C PHE A 75 10.92 3.64 -4.23
N SER A 76 11.76 3.27 -5.20
CA SER A 76 13.12 3.80 -5.33
C SER A 76 13.12 5.30 -5.62
N LEU A 77 12.23 5.77 -6.50
CA LEU A 77 12.02 7.19 -6.80
C LEU A 77 11.60 7.98 -5.55
N LEU A 78 10.62 7.47 -4.80
CA LEU A 78 10.08 8.14 -3.61
C LEU A 78 11.12 8.19 -2.47
N THR A 79 11.90 7.13 -2.31
CA THR A 79 13.02 7.09 -1.34
C THR A 79 14.11 8.08 -1.73
N ARG A 80 14.53 8.09 -3.00
CA ARG A 80 15.53 9.04 -3.52
C ARG A 80 15.09 10.49 -3.36
N SER A 81 13.79 10.75 -3.52
CA SER A 81 13.20 12.09 -3.39
C SER A 81 13.01 12.53 -1.93
N GLY A 82 13.40 11.70 -0.95
CA GLY A 82 13.25 11.98 0.48
C GLY A 82 11.81 11.92 0.99
N VAL A 83 10.89 11.39 0.18
CA VAL A 83 9.49 11.15 0.60
C VAL A 83 9.44 9.95 1.53
N LEU A 84 10.15 8.89 1.15
CA LEU A 84 10.37 7.72 2.00
C LEU A 84 11.77 7.79 2.61
N ASP A 85 11.89 7.38 3.87
CA ASP A 85 13.16 7.39 4.60
C ASP A 85 14.11 6.24 4.24
N GLY A 86 13.62 5.26 3.47
CA GLY A 86 14.38 4.10 3.03
C GLY A 86 14.60 3.03 4.11
N SER A 87 13.94 3.12 5.27
CA SER A 87 14.08 2.10 6.32
C SER A 87 13.25 0.84 6.05
N PHE A 88 12.28 0.91 5.13
CA PHE A 88 11.43 -0.22 4.76
C PHE A 88 12.15 -1.14 3.77
N ASP A 89 12.31 -2.42 4.12
CA ASP A 89 12.86 -3.45 3.23
C ASP A 89 11.83 -3.88 2.18
N TYR A 90 11.72 -3.08 1.11
CA TYR A 90 10.76 -3.33 0.03
C TYR A 90 11.04 -4.64 -0.71
N ASP A 91 12.31 -4.98 -0.95
CA ASP A 91 12.68 -6.22 -1.63
C ASP A 91 12.34 -7.45 -0.78
N GLY A 92 12.58 -7.38 0.53
CA GLY A 92 12.14 -8.39 1.49
C GLY A 92 10.62 -8.53 1.53
N PHE A 93 9.89 -7.42 1.53
CA PHE A 93 8.43 -7.42 1.46
C PHE A 93 7.91 -8.06 0.16
N ASN A 94 8.46 -7.69 -0.99
CA ASN A 94 8.09 -8.28 -2.28
C ASN A 94 8.33 -9.81 -2.28
N GLY A 95 9.43 -10.27 -1.69
CA GLY A 95 9.69 -11.70 -1.50
C GLY A 95 8.67 -12.40 -0.58
N LEU A 96 8.10 -11.70 0.40
CA LEU A 96 7.00 -12.23 1.21
C LEU A 96 5.70 -12.30 0.41
N VAL A 97 5.41 -11.32 -0.44
CA VAL A 97 4.22 -11.32 -1.31
C VAL A 97 4.24 -12.52 -2.26
N GLU A 98 5.38 -12.80 -2.89
CA GLU A 98 5.54 -13.99 -3.76
C GLU A 98 5.25 -15.30 -3.00
N LYS A 99 5.76 -15.43 -1.77
CA LYS A 99 5.45 -16.58 -0.92
C LYS A 99 3.98 -16.64 -0.49
N ALA A 100 3.36 -15.48 -0.26
CA ALA A 100 1.95 -15.39 0.07
C ALA A 100 1.08 -15.86 -1.12
N LEU A 101 1.44 -15.47 -2.34
CA LEU A 101 0.76 -15.92 -3.57
C LEU A 101 0.92 -17.43 -3.81
N ALA A 102 2.03 -18.01 -3.38
CA ALA A 102 2.27 -19.46 -3.40
C ALA A 102 1.64 -20.22 -2.21
N ASP A 103 0.96 -19.51 -1.30
CA ASP A 103 0.38 -20.03 -0.04
C ASP A 103 1.41 -20.72 0.91
N GLU A 104 2.65 -20.22 0.90
CA GLU A 104 3.77 -20.79 1.66
C GLU A 104 3.97 -20.13 3.04
N LEU A 105 3.07 -19.25 3.48
CA LEU A 105 3.22 -18.43 4.70
C LEU A 105 2.39 -18.89 5.89
N ASN A 106 2.05 -20.18 5.94
CA ASN A 106 1.41 -20.77 7.10
C ASN A 106 2.25 -20.49 8.35
N SER A 107 1.67 -19.85 9.37
CA SER A 107 2.29 -19.44 10.64
C SER A 107 3.35 -18.32 10.60
N PHE A 108 3.44 -17.54 9.53
CA PHE A 108 4.32 -16.37 9.48
C PHE A 108 3.93 -15.29 10.51
N ASP A 109 4.91 -14.79 11.28
CA ASP A 109 4.71 -13.67 12.21
C ASP A 109 4.77 -12.34 11.45
N TYR A 110 3.59 -11.78 11.15
CA TYR A 110 3.46 -10.60 10.32
C TYR A 110 3.69 -9.27 11.05
N ARG A 111 3.93 -9.26 12.37
CA ARG A 111 3.88 -8.02 13.18
C ARG A 111 4.90 -6.98 12.75
N GLU A 112 6.14 -7.39 12.53
CA GLU A 112 7.22 -6.48 12.13
C GLU A 112 6.99 -5.91 10.71
N MET A 113 6.62 -6.79 9.77
CA MET A 113 6.29 -6.39 8.40
C MET A 113 5.08 -5.45 8.34
N LEU A 114 4.02 -5.74 9.12
CA LEU A 114 2.87 -4.85 9.24
C LEU A 114 3.27 -3.46 9.79
N GLN A 115 4.10 -3.41 10.82
CA GLN A 115 4.60 -2.15 11.36
C GLN A 115 5.42 -1.35 10.32
N GLY A 116 6.24 -2.04 9.53
CA GLY A 116 6.98 -1.43 8.41
C GLY A 116 6.06 -0.83 7.36
N ILE A 117 5.03 -1.58 6.94
CA ILE A 117 4.03 -1.12 5.96
C ILE A 117 3.27 0.08 6.50
N GLU A 118 2.84 0.04 7.77
CA GLU A 118 2.13 1.16 8.38
C GLU A 118 3.01 2.41 8.46
N THR A 119 4.30 2.26 8.77
CA THR A 119 5.25 3.36 8.80
C THR A 119 5.41 3.98 7.41
N LEU A 120 5.56 3.16 6.37
CA LEU A 120 5.61 3.59 4.98
C LEU A 120 4.34 4.36 4.59
N LEU A 121 3.16 3.83 4.93
CA LEU A 121 1.88 4.44 4.60
C LEU A 121 1.60 5.75 5.38
N HIS A 122 2.19 5.92 6.57
CA HIS A 122 2.21 7.22 7.26
C HIS A 122 3.08 8.24 6.52
N GLN A 123 4.26 7.84 6.04
CA GLN A 123 5.15 8.73 5.28
C GLN A 123 4.50 9.20 3.98
N LEU A 124 3.73 8.32 3.32
CA LEU A 124 2.95 8.70 2.15
C LEU A 124 1.75 9.61 2.49
N GLY A 125 1.28 9.62 3.75
CA GLY A 125 0.08 10.35 4.16
C GLY A 125 -1.24 9.61 3.92
N VAL A 126 -1.18 8.29 3.72
CA VAL A 126 -2.36 7.41 3.64
C VAL A 126 -2.92 7.17 5.05
N LEU A 127 -2.03 6.97 6.03
CA LEU A 127 -2.34 6.83 7.44
C LEU A 127 -1.99 8.10 8.24
N PRO A 128 -2.73 8.40 9.33
CA PRO A 128 -3.94 7.72 9.79
C PRO A 128 -5.19 8.11 8.96
N PHE A 129 -6.26 7.34 9.09
CA PHE A 129 -7.59 7.71 8.56
C PHE A 129 -8.70 7.23 9.50
N ASP A 130 -9.89 7.82 9.37
CA ASP A 130 -11.08 7.38 10.11
C ASP A 130 -11.76 6.21 9.36
N GLU A 131 -11.81 5.04 9.99
CA GLU A 131 -12.43 3.85 9.39
C GLU A 131 -13.94 4.02 9.16
N SER A 132 -14.60 4.94 9.88
CA SER A 132 -16.03 5.23 9.72
C SER A 132 -16.36 6.00 8.44
N GLU A 133 -15.36 6.66 7.83
CA GLU A 133 -15.50 7.35 6.54
C GLU A 133 -15.44 6.37 5.36
N LEU A 134 -14.96 5.15 5.58
CA LEU A 134 -14.87 4.12 4.55
C LEU A 134 -16.21 3.41 4.36
N PRO A 135 -16.52 2.97 3.12
CA PRO A 135 -17.64 2.06 2.88
C PRO A 135 -17.65 0.87 3.86
N PRO A 136 -18.82 0.38 4.27
CA PRO A 136 -18.91 -0.78 5.15
C PRO A 136 -18.27 -2.01 4.49
N GLU A 137 -17.63 -2.87 5.29
CA GLU A 137 -17.13 -4.14 4.79
C GLU A 137 -18.29 -5.12 4.64
N ASP A 138 -18.32 -5.85 3.51
CA ASP A 138 -19.14 -7.04 3.40
C ASP A 138 -18.43 -8.19 4.12
N PRO A 139 -19.01 -8.75 5.20
CA PRO A 139 -18.40 -9.85 5.95
C PRO A 139 -18.29 -11.15 5.13
N SER A 140 -18.98 -11.26 3.99
CA SER A 140 -18.89 -12.41 3.09
C SER A 140 -17.70 -12.34 2.13
N THR A 141 -17.01 -11.20 2.03
CA THR A 141 -15.81 -11.08 1.20
C THR A 141 -14.66 -11.92 1.79
N PRO A 142 -14.14 -12.91 1.03
CA PRO A 142 -13.14 -13.86 1.52
C PRO A 142 -11.84 -13.21 2.03
#